data_AF-A0A8H4TZY3-F1
#
_entry.id   AF-A0A8H4TZY3-F1
#
_cell.length_a   1.000
_cell.length_b   1.000
_cell.length_c   1.000
_cell.angle_alpha   90.00
_cell.angle_beta   90.00
_cell.angle_gamma   90.00
#
_symmetry.space_group_name_H-M   'P 1'
#
loop_
_entity.id
_entity.type
_entity.pdbx_description
1 polymer ?
#
loop_
_entity_poly.entity_id
_entity_poly.type
_entity_poly.pdbx_seq_one_letter_code
_entity_poly.pdbx_strand_id
1 'polypeptide(L)'
;MAISPSLFRILVVGFVALGSTTYGYSSSIISTTLGQPSFLSYFELDTRPNATQLEGTINGLFQAGGLFGSLSCALLALVPLYQSEISPPKIRGFLVGIHGVMLCLGYALASWIGLGFYFVNASGSQWRLPLAIQCLPPLILSCGIYLLPESPRWLIDNDRAEEALKAFESIHAESDTSMAGDHDAMLSDFNLLRALIAHEREQRLSFLDMFKSPSMRKRCLIGFLVLFACQGTATLVINNYGPSLYKSLGFDTVSQLVIQGAWITVCPVGNFINSLIVDRVGRT
;
A
#
# COMPACT_ATOMS: atom_id res chain seq x y z
N MET A 1 1.40 32.15 -1.22
CA MET A 1 1.97 31.66 0.05
C MET A 1 2.86 30.48 -0.30
N ALA A 2 4.17 30.62 -0.20
CA ALA A 2 5.09 29.53 -0.54
C ALA A 2 4.92 28.39 0.48
N ILE A 3 4.71 27.17 0.01
CA ILE A 3 4.62 25.98 0.87
C ILE A 3 6.02 25.71 1.43
N SER A 4 6.15 25.46 2.74
CA SER A 4 7.47 25.12 3.29
C SER A 4 7.94 23.79 2.69
N PRO A 5 9.23 23.63 2.37
CA PRO A 5 9.77 22.40 1.80
C PRO A 5 9.46 21.12 2.63
N SER A 6 9.46 21.26 3.96
CA SER A 6 9.08 20.19 4.89
C SER A 6 7.61 19.79 4.75
N LEU A 7 6.71 20.76 4.54
CA LEU A 7 5.29 20.51 4.31
C LEU A 7 5.08 19.91 2.91
N PHE A 8 5.79 20.39 1.90
CA PHE A 8 5.76 19.82 0.55
C PHE A 8 6.12 18.32 0.56
N ARG A 9 7.21 17.94 1.25
CA ARG A 9 7.61 16.54 1.40
C ARG A 9 6.54 15.68 2.07
N ILE A 10 5.93 16.17 3.16
CA ILE A 10 4.86 15.44 3.85
C ILE A 10 3.63 15.30 2.96
N LEU A 11 3.28 16.35 2.20
CA LEU A 11 2.15 16.32 1.26
C LEU A 11 2.39 15.34 0.11
N VAL A 12 3.60 15.32 -0.46
CA VAL A 12 3.99 14.35 -1.49
C VAL A 12 3.89 12.93 -0.96
N VAL A 13 4.51 12.64 0.20
CA VAL A 13 4.46 11.30 0.81
C VAL A 13 3.03 10.90 1.14
N GLY A 14 2.23 11.82 1.70
CA GLY A 14 0.83 11.60 2.02
C GLY A 14 -0.03 11.34 0.78
N PHE A 15 0.21 12.07 -0.31
CA PHE A 15 -0.47 11.89 -1.59
C PHE A 15 -0.12 10.54 -2.22
N VAL A 16 1.16 10.18 -2.28
CA VAL A 16 1.57 8.85 -2.79
C VAL A 16 1.02 7.74 -1.89
N ALA A 17 0.93 7.97 -0.58
CA ALA A 17 0.38 7.00 0.35
C ALA A 17 -1.12 6.71 0.10
N LEU A 18 -1.88 7.60 -0.58
CA LEU A 18 -3.25 7.32 -1.02
C LEU A 18 -3.32 6.10 -1.96
N GLY A 19 -2.26 5.82 -2.73
CA GLY A 19 -2.17 4.60 -3.52
C GLY A 19 -2.23 3.33 -2.65
N SER A 20 -1.66 3.37 -1.45
CA SER A 20 -1.75 2.29 -0.47
C SER A 20 -3.19 2.10 0.03
N THR A 21 -3.92 3.19 0.23
CA THR A 21 -5.35 3.16 0.59
C THR A 21 -6.17 2.50 -0.53
N THR A 22 -5.85 2.76 -1.80
CA THR A 22 -6.49 2.08 -2.95
C THR A 22 -6.36 0.57 -2.86
N TYR A 23 -5.13 0.09 -2.67
CA TYR A 23 -4.84 -1.33 -2.57
C TYR A 23 -5.57 -1.94 -1.36
N GLY A 24 -5.50 -1.26 -0.21
CA GLY A 24 -6.24 -1.63 0.99
C GLY A 24 -7.72 -1.78 0.71
N TYR A 25 -8.39 -0.70 0.30
CA TYR A 25 -9.82 -0.69 0.02
C TYR A 25 -10.23 -1.81 -0.93
N SER A 26 -9.53 -1.93 -2.07
CA SER A 26 -9.81 -2.94 -3.08
C SER A 26 -9.65 -4.35 -2.51
N SER A 27 -8.59 -4.64 -1.76
CA SER A 27 -8.39 -5.97 -1.19
C SER A 27 -9.37 -6.31 -0.07
N SER A 28 -10.01 -5.35 0.60
CA SER A 28 -10.95 -5.61 1.70
C SER A 28 -12.42 -5.52 1.30
N ILE A 29 -12.78 -4.81 0.23
CA ILE A 29 -14.19 -4.60 -0.10
C ILE A 29 -14.93 -5.92 -0.39
N ILE A 30 -14.22 -6.89 -1.00
CA ILE A 30 -14.76 -8.22 -1.28
C ILE A 30 -15.32 -8.93 -0.03
N SER A 31 -14.70 -8.71 1.14
CA SER A 31 -15.17 -9.25 2.41
C SER A 31 -16.56 -8.77 2.75
N THR A 32 -16.77 -7.45 2.72
CA THR A 32 -18.08 -6.87 3.00
C THR A 32 -19.10 -7.25 1.95
N THR A 33 -18.70 -7.36 0.68
CA THR A 33 -19.55 -7.80 -0.42
C THR A 33 -20.08 -9.21 -0.19
N LEU A 34 -19.21 -10.14 0.21
CA LEU A 34 -19.61 -11.52 0.55
C LEU A 34 -20.51 -11.59 1.79
N GLY A 35 -20.44 -10.58 2.68
CA GLY A 35 -21.36 -10.45 3.82
C GLY A 35 -22.74 -9.85 3.49
N GLN A 36 -22.96 -9.29 2.29
CA GLN A 36 -24.24 -8.65 1.94
C GLN A 36 -25.32 -9.67 1.56
N PRO A 37 -26.52 -9.65 2.17
CA PRO A 37 -27.60 -10.57 1.82
C PRO A 37 -28.05 -10.46 0.37
N SER A 38 -28.03 -9.25 -0.21
CA SER A 38 -28.38 -9.06 -1.62
C SER A 38 -27.35 -9.63 -2.59
N PHE A 39 -26.08 -9.73 -2.19
CA PHE A 39 -25.07 -10.40 -3.00
C PHE A 39 -25.27 -11.92 -2.95
N LEU A 40 -25.44 -12.46 -1.73
CA LEU A 40 -25.70 -13.89 -1.52
C LEU A 40 -26.97 -14.35 -2.24
N SER A 41 -28.06 -13.58 -2.15
CA SER A 41 -29.31 -13.87 -2.85
C SER A 41 -29.17 -13.77 -4.37
N TYR A 42 -28.46 -12.77 -4.89
CA TYR A 42 -28.27 -12.59 -6.33
C TYR A 42 -27.50 -13.74 -6.99
N PHE A 43 -26.52 -14.32 -6.28
CA PHE A 43 -25.75 -15.47 -6.76
C PHE A 43 -26.25 -16.82 -6.23
N GLU A 44 -27.36 -16.84 -5.48
CA GLU A 44 -27.96 -18.03 -4.86
C GLU A 44 -26.95 -18.79 -3.98
N LEU A 45 -26.06 -18.08 -3.30
CA LEU A 45 -24.99 -18.69 -2.52
C LEU A 45 -25.52 -19.38 -1.25
N ASP A 46 -26.69 -18.99 -0.74
CA ASP A 46 -27.28 -19.64 0.44
C ASP A 46 -27.91 -21.01 0.14
N THR A 47 -28.30 -21.29 -1.11
CA THR A 47 -29.06 -22.49 -1.47
C THR A 47 -28.23 -23.53 -2.22
N ARG A 48 -27.07 -23.16 -2.75
CA ARG A 48 -26.24 -24.04 -3.58
C ARG A 48 -25.37 -24.98 -2.75
N PRO A 49 -25.26 -26.27 -3.15
CA PRO A 49 -24.41 -27.25 -2.44
C PRO A 49 -22.91 -26.96 -2.58
N ASN A 50 -22.49 -26.19 -3.59
CA ASN A 50 -21.10 -25.81 -3.87
C ASN A 50 -20.79 -24.34 -3.53
N ALA A 51 -21.57 -23.70 -2.64
CA ALA A 51 -21.44 -22.29 -2.29
C ALA A 51 -20.01 -21.89 -1.86
N THR A 52 -19.39 -22.65 -0.96
CA THR A 52 -18.04 -22.36 -0.46
C THR A 52 -16.98 -22.35 -1.57
N GLN A 53 -17.07 -23.27 -2.53
CA GLN A 53 -16.15 -23.33 -3.67
C GLN A 53 -16.35 -22.14 -4.61
N LEU A 54 -17.61 -21.74 -4.79
CA LEU A 54 -17.96 -20.58 -5.61
C LEU A 54 -17.51 -19.26 -4.96
N GLU A 55 -17.69 -19.10 -3.64
CA GLU A 55 -17.17 -17.95 -2.87
C GLU A 55 -15.64 -17.86 -3.00
N GLY A 56 -14.94 -18.99 -2.85
CA GLY A 56 -13.49 -19.06 -3.04
C GLY A 56 -13.06 -18.67 -4.45
N THR A 57 -13.82 -19.10 -5.47
CA THR A 57 -13.57 -18.76 -6.87
C THR A 57 -13.82 -17.28 -7.16
N ILE A 58 -14.90 -16.71 -6.62
CA ILE A 58 -15.23 -15.27 -6.74
C ILE A 58 -14.11 -14.43 -6.14
N ASN A 59 -13.66 -14.77 -4.94
CA ASN A 59 -12.56 -14.08 -4.29
C ASN A 59 -11.24 -14.24 -5.07
N GLY A 60 -10.93 -15.45 -5.53
CA GLY A 60 -9.75 -15.70 -6.36
C GLY A 60 -9.75 -14.89 -7.66
N LEU A 61 -10.88 -14.83 -8.37
CA LEU A 61 -11.03 -14.04 -9.59
C LEU A 61 -10.93 -12.53 -9.30
N PHE A 62 -11.52 -12.08 -8.20
CA PHE A 62 -11.43 -10.70 -7.76
C PHE A 62 -9.97 -10.28 -7.48
N GLN A 63 -9.20 -11.12 -6.77
CA GLN A 63 -7.79 -10.88 -6.50
C GLN A 63 -6.92 -10.96 -7.77
N ALA A 64 -7.23 -11.87 -8.70
CA ALA A 64 -6.57 -11.92 -10.00
C ALA A 64 -6.82 -10.64 -10.81
N GLY A 65 -8.05 -10.14 -10.83
CA GLY A 65 -8.38 -8.84 -11.42
C GLY A 65 -7.61 -7.69 -10.74
N GLY A 66 -7.51 -7.72 -9.41
CA GLY A 66 -6.71 -6.78 -8.64
C GLY A 66 -5.22 -6.79 -9.00
N LEU A 67 -4.64 -7.97 -9.28
CA LEU A 67 -3.26 -8.11 -9.74
C LEU A 67 -3.06 -7.42 -11.09
N PHE A 68 -3.90 -7.71 -12.09
CA PHE A 68 -3.79 -7.08 -13.41
C PHE A 68 -4.05 -5.58 -13.36
N GLY A 69 -5.02 -5.15 -12.54
CA GLY A 69 -5.26 -3.73 -12.27
C GLY A 69 -4.03 -3.05 -11.70
N SER A 70 -3.41 -3.65 -10.68
CA SER A 70 -2.19 -3.11 -10.05
C SER A 70 -0.99 -3.09 -10.99
N LEU A 71 -0.82 -4.10 -11.85
CA LEU A 71 0.23 -4.13 -12.87
C LEU A 71 0.00 -3.06 -13.96
N SER A 72 -1.25 -2.85 -14.36
CA SER A 72 -1.60 -1.81 -15.34
C SER A 72 -1.41 -0.40 -14.79
N CYS A 73 -1.60 -0.22 -13.48
CA CYS A 73 -1.31 1.01 -12.76
C CYS A 73 0.07 0.90 -12.08
N ALA A 74 1.15 0.93 -12.88
CA ALA A 74 2.54 0.76 -12.43
C ALA A 74 2.88 1.51 -11.11
N LEU A 75 2.29 2.67 -10.89
CA LEU A 75 2.49 3.49 -9.69
C LEU A 75 2.06 2.81 -8.39
N LEU A 76 0.96 2.04 -8.37
CA LEU A 76 0.48 1.40 -7.15
C LEU A 76 1.49 0.38 -6.60
N ALA A 77 2.15 -0.36 -7.49
CA ALA A 77 3.22 -1.29 -7.14
C ALA A 77 4.51 -0.56 -6.71
N LEU A 78 4.72 0.67 -7.20
CA LEU A 78 5.95 1.44 -6.98
C LEU A 78 5.86 2.41 -5.79
N VAL A 79 4.69 2.60 -5.16
CA VAL A 79 4.50 3.47 -3.98
C VAL A 79 5.59 3.30 -2.92
N PRO A 80 5.82 2.09 -2.36
CA PRO A 80 6.80 1.93 -1.29
C PRO A 80 8.25 2.14 -1.78
N LEU A 81 8.53 1.82 -3.05
CA LEU A 81 9.84 2.05 -3.66
C LEU A 81 10.09 3.55 -3.79
N TYR A 82 9.18 4.28 -4.42
CA TYR A 82 9.24 5.73 -4.56
C TYR A 82 9.34 6.42 -3.20
N GLN A 83 8.50 6.03 -2.23
CA GLN A 83 8.58 6.54 -0.86
C GLN A 83 9.94 6.31 -0.22
N SER A 84 10.56 5.14 -0.43
CA SER A 84 11.90 4.85 0.12
C SER A 84 13.01 5.72 -0.49
N GLU A 85 12.84 6.13 -1.75
CA GLU A 85 13.80 6.95 -2.50
C GLU A 85 13.69 8.44 -2.16
N ILE A 86 12.46 8.95 -1.95
CA ILE A 86 12.23 10.35 -1.57
C ILE A 86 12.33 10.61 -0.06
N SER A 87 12.42 9.54 0.76
CA SER A 87 12.45 9.69 2.21
C SER A 87 13.87 9.90 2.75
N PRO A 88 14.11 10.99 3.51
CA PRO A 88 15.42 11.23 4.13
C PRO A 88 15.75 10.13 5.15
N PRO A 89 17.04 9.75 5.30
CA PRO A 89 17.43 8.58 6.10
C PRO A 89 16.93 8.59 7.55
N LYS A 90 16.88 9.77 8.20
CA LYS A 90 16.52 9.92 9.63
C LYS A 90 15.07 9.56 9.96
N ILE A 91 14.14 9.75 9.02
CA ILE A 91 12.70 9.50 9.23
C ILE A 91 12.13 8.50 8.21
N ARG A 92 13.00 7.75 7.54
CA ARG A 92 12.61 6.85 6.46
C ARG A 92 11.68 5.74 6.94
N GLY A 93 11.90 5.15 8.11
CA GLY A 93 11.02 4.10 8.60
C GLY A 93 9.64 4.62 8.98
N PHE A 94 9.55 5.82 9.55
CA PHE A 94 8.27 6.49 9.76
C PHE A 94 7.53 6.75 8.45
N LEU A 95 8.18 7.39 7.46
CA LEU A 95 7.54 7.73 6.18
C LEU A 95 7.15 6.49 5.37
N VAL A 96 7.98 5.46 5.35
CA VAL A 96 7.63 4.16 4.74
C VAL A 96 6.55 3.45 5.57
N GLY A 97 6.53 3.62 6.90
CA GLY A 97 5.51 3.06 7.78
C GLY A 97 4.11 3.64 7.54
N ILE A 98 4.01 4.90 7.09
CA ILE A 98 2.74 5.53 6.68
C ILE A 98 2.06 4.72 5.56
N HIS A 99 2.82 4.04 4.70
CA HIS A 99 2.26 3.11 3.70
C HIS A 99 1.35 2.06 4.35
N GLY A 100 1.84 1.39 5.41
CA GLY A 100 1.09 0.37 6.13
C GLY A 100 -0.14 0.94 6.85
N VAL A 101 -0.02 2.15 7.41
CA VAL A 101 -1.15 2.86 8.03
C VAL A 101 -2.25 3.15 7.01
N MET A 102 -1.90 3.72 5.85
CA MET A 102 -2.85 4.06 4.79
C MET A 102 -3.48 2.82 4.16
N LEU A 103 -2.71 1.74 3.99
CA LEU A 103 -3.22 0.45 3.55
C LEU A 103 -4.30 -0.08 4.51
N CYS A 104 -4.01 -0.09 5.81
CA CYS A 104 -4.98 -0.53 6.81
C CYS A 104 -6.18 0.43 6.92
N LEU A 105 -5.98 1.73 6.71
CA LEU A 105 -7.06 2.70 6.64
C LEU A 105 -8.00 2.39 5.46
N GLY A 106 -7.44 1.99 4.32
CA GLY A 106 -8.20 1.48 3.18
C GLY A 106 -9.07 0.27 3.55
N TYR A 107 -8.52 -0.69 4.31
CA TYR A 107 -9.31 -1.81 4.84
C TYR A 107 -10.47 -1.35 5.72
N ALA A 108 -10.20 -0.44 6.66
CA ALA A 108 -11.22 0.06 7.56
C ALA A 108 -12.34 0.80 6.78
N LEU A 109 -11.96 1.65 5.83
CA LEU A 109 -12.90 2.37 4.97
C LEU A 109 -13.79 1.41 4.17
N ALA A 110 -13.21 0.37 3.57
CA ALA A 110 -14.00 -0.65 2.87
C ALA A 110 -15.00 -1.34 3.80
N SER A 111 -14.57 -1.69 5.02
CA SER A 111 -15.44 -2.33 6.00
C SER A 111 -16.62 -1.46 6.42
N TRP A 112 -16.36 -0.19 6.74
CA TRP A 112 -17.39 0.74 7.20
C TRP A 112 -18.29 1.22 6.07
N ILE A 113 -17.77 1.41 4.86
CA ILE A 113 -18.59 1.72 3.68
C ILE A 113 -19.49 0.53 3.36
N GLY A 114 -18.98 -0.71 3.40
CA GLY A 114 -19.81 -1.91 3.23
C GLY A 114 -20.95 -1.98 4.25
N LEU A 115 -20.68 -1.69 5.52
CA LEU A 115 -21.73 -1.59 6.55
C LEU A 115 -22.72 -0.44 6.28
N GLY A 116 -22.25 0.74 5.86
CA GLY A 116 -23.13 1.87 5.54
C GLY A 116 -24.09 1.54 4.39
N PHE A 117 -23.59 0.87 3.35
CA PHE A 117 -24.38 0.46 2.20
C PHE A 117 -25.31 -0.72 2.48
N TYR A 118 -25.11 -1.48 3.56
CA TYR A 118 -26.09 -2.48 4.01
C TYR A 118 -27.46 -1.84 4.28
N PHE A 119 -27.51 -0.64 4.86
CA PHE A 119 -28.77 0.05 5.18
C PHE A 119 -29.43 0.74 3.97
N VAL A 120 -28.82 0.68 2.78
CA VAL A 120 -29.37 1.30 1.57
C VAL A 120 -30.39 0.37 0.91
N ASN A 121 -31.67 0.77 0.96
CA ASN A 121 -32.79 0.02 0.39
C ASN A 121 -32.98 0.30 -1.10
N ALA A 122 -31.96 0.02 -1.91
CA ALA A 122 -32.04 0.10 -3.38
C ALA A 122 -31.47 -1.18 -4.01
N SER A 123 -32.15 -1.70 -5.04
CA SER A 123 -31.86 -3.02 -5.62
C SER A 123 -30.42 -3.13 -6.15
N GLY A 124 -29.63 -4.01 -5.52
CA GLY A 124 -28.24 -4.27 -5.89
C GLY A 124 -27.25 -3.13 -5.58
N SER A 125 -27.70 -2.00 -5.05
CA SER A 125 -26.85 -0.87 -4.66
C SER A 125 -25.95 -1.20 -3.46
N GLN A 126 -26.38 -2.14 -2.60
CA GLN A 126 -25.68 -2.50 -1.36
C GLN A 126 -24.26 -3.04 -1.59
N TRP A 127 -23.99 -3.69 -2.74
CA TRP A 127 -22.67 -4.24 -3.05
C TRP A 127 -22.04 -3.64 -4.32
N ARG A 128 -22.83 -3.20 -5.30
CA ARG A 128 -22.30 -2.62 -6.55
C ARG A 128 -21.67 -1.25 -6.34
N LEU A 129 -22.29 -0.40 -5.51
CA LEU A 129 -21.76 0.94 -5.27
C LEU A 129 -20.47 0.92 -4.44
N PRO A 130 -20.36 0.15 -3.34
CA PRO A 130 -19.07 -0.01 -2.65
C PRO A 130 -17.95 -0.55 -3.56
N LEU A 131 -18.25 -1.51 -4.44
CA LEU A 131 -17.28 -1.96 -5.44
C LEU A 131 -16.91 -0.84 -6.43
N ALA A 132 -17.86 0.00 -6.85
CA ALA A 132 -17.56 1.13 -7.74
C ALA A 132 -16.71 2.22 -7.07
N ILE A 133 -16.89 2.45 -5.76
CA ILE A 133 -16.14 3.44 -4.97
C ILE A 133 -14.63 3.14 -4.97
N GLN A 134 -14.22 1.86 -5.12
CA GLN A 134 -12.82 1.48 -5.19
C GLN A 134 -12.06 2.16 -6.33
N CYS A 135 -12.75 2.63 -7.37
CA CYS A 135 -12.17 3.36 -8.49
C CYS A 135 -11.80 4.82 -8.15
N LEU A 136 -12.33 5.41 -7.06
CA LEU A 136 -12.07 6.82 -6.74
C LEU A 136 -10.61 7.10 -6.33
N PRO A 137 -10.00 6.37 -5.37
CA PRO A 137 -8.62 6.61 -4.97
C PRO A 137 -7.58 6.50 -6.11
N PRO A 138 -7.63 5.49 -7.02
CA PRO A 138 -6.68 5.42 -8.12
C PRO A 138 -6.90 6.55 -9.14
N LEU A 139 -8.15 6.98 -9.39
CA LEU A 139 -8.41 8.13 -10.26
C LEU A 139 -7.80 9.42 -9.69
N ILE A 140 -7.93 9.65 -8.39
CA ILE A 140 -7.31 10.79 -7.71
C ILE A 140 -5.78 10.74 -7.85
N LEU A 141 -5.19 9.56 -7.63
CA LEU A 141 -3.75 9.35 -7.80
C LEU A 141 -3.30 9.61 -9.24
N SER A 142 -4.05 9.09 -10.23
CA SER A 142 -3.78 9.28 -11.66
C SER A 142 -3.89 10.75 -12.08
N CYS A 143 -4.81 11.53 -11.51
CA CYS A 143 -4.91 12.96 -11.80
C CYS A 143 -3.77 13.76 -11.18
N GLY A 144 -3.34 13.43 -9.97
CA GLY A 144 -2.29 14.18 -9.26
C GLY A 144 -0.86 13.69 -9.52
N ILE A 145 -0.66 12.67 -10.36
CA ILE A 145 0.68 12.16 -10.68
C ILE A 145 1.61 13.24 -11.25
N TYR A 146 1.07 14.14 -12.09
CA TYR A 146 1.84 15.21 -12.72
C TYR A 146 2.35 16.27 -11.76
N LEU A 147 1.88 16.25 -10.50
CA LEU A 147 2.32 17.16 -9.43
C LEU A 147 3.49 16.59 -8.63
N LEU A 148 3.83 15.30 -8.82
CA LEU A 148 4.89 14.64 -8.07
C LEU A 148 6.25 14.84 -8.76
N PRO A 149 7.32 15.11 -7.99
CA PRO A 149 8.66 15.11 -8.55
C PRO A 149 9.04 13.69 -8.97
N GLU A 150 9.74 13.57 -10.09
CA GLU A 150 10.29 12.28 -10.53
C GLU A 150 11.33 11.75 -9.55
N SER A 151 11.50 10.42 -9.49
CA SER A 151 12.52 9.82 -8.62
C SER A 151 13.93 10.27 -9.03
N PRO A 152 14.73 10.87 -8.12
CA PRO A 152 16.12 11.23 -8.42
C PRO A 152 16.96 10.04 -8.87
N ARG A 153 16.70 8.85 -8.28
CA ARG A 153 17.42 7.61 -8.62
C ARG A 153 17.11 7.17 -10.06
N TRP A 154 15.84 7.20 -10.46
CA TRP A 154 15.44 6.86 -11.83
C TRP A 154 16.00 7.86 -12.86
N LEU A 155 16.00 9.16 -12.55
CA LEU A 155 16.57 10.18 -13.41
C LEU A 155 18.08 10.00 -13.62
N ILE A 156 18.83 9.63 -12.57
CA ILE A 156 20.26 9.31 -12.68
C ILE A 156 20.50 8.07 -13.56
N ASP A 157 19.71 7.01 -13.40
CA ASP A 157 19.85 5.77 -14.20
C ASP A 157 19.53 6.00 -15.70
N ASN A 158 18.77 7.06 -16.02
CA ASN A 158 18.44 7.49 -17.38
C ASN A 158 19.31 8.65 -17.88
N ASP A 159 20.48 8.86 -17.27
CA ASP A 159 21.46 9.88 -17.69
C ASP A 159 20.92 11.34 -17.63
N ARG A 160 19.88 11.62 -16.84
CA ARG A 160 19.23 12.95 -16.64
C ARG A 160 19.66 13.62 -15.33
N ALA A 161 20.96 13.86 -15.18
CA ALA A 161 21.55 14.32 -13.91
C ALA A 161 21.07 15.71 -13.43
N GLU A 162 20.85 16.66 -14.35
CA GLU A 162 20.40 18.02 -13.99
C GLU A 162 18.98 18.03 -13.42
N GLU A 163 18.10 17.21 -13.99
CA GLU A 163 16.73 17.05 -13.50
C GLU A 163 16.71 16.28 -12.18
N ALA A 164 17.59 15.29 -12.04
CA ALA A 164 17.75 14.55 -10.80
C ALA A 164 18.17 15.47 -9.64
N LEU A 165 19.06 16.43 -9.90
CA LEU A 165 19.47 17.42 -8.89
C LEU A 165 18.30 18.30 -8.47
N LYS A 166 17.51 18.83 -9.41
CA LYS A 166 16.31 19.63 -9.10
C LYS A 166 15.28 18.84 -8.30
N ALA A 167 15.05 17.58 -8.67
CA ALA A 167 14.16 16.70 -7.93
C ALA A 167 14.70 16.44 -6.51
N PHE A 168 15.99 16.16 -6.38
CA PHE A 168 16.66 15.93 -5.10
C PHE A 168 16.58 17.16 -4.18
N GLU A 169 16.84 18.35 -4.73
CA GLU A 169 16.69 19.65 -4.05
C GLU A 169 15.26 19.89 -3.57
N SER A 170 14.25 19.60 -4.40
CA SER A 170 12.84 19.79 -4.03
C SER A 170 12.40 18.93 -2.83
N ILE A 171 13.08 17.80 -2.61
CA ILE A 171 12.81 16.85 -1.54
C ILE A 171 13.64 17.15 -0.27
N HIS A 172 14.87 17.63 -0.46
CA HIS A 172 15.85 17.85 0.61
C HIS A 172 15.99 19.29 1.07
N ALA A 173 15.33 20.26 0.42
CA ALA A 173 15.27 21.62 0.93
C ALA A 173 14.75 21.58 2.38
N GLU A 174 15.61 21.85 3.35
CA GLU A 174 15.20 22.22 4.71
C GLU A 174 15.02 23.75 4.74
N SER A 175 14.19 24.22 5.66
CA SER A 175 13.84 25.64 5.81
C SER A 175 15.06 26.57 5.81
N ASP A 176 14.90 27.76 5.20
CA ASP A 176 15.76 28.96 5.00
C ASP A 176 16.85 29.35 6.04
N THR A 177 17.10 28.57 7.09
CA THR A 177 17.98 28.88 8.21
C THR A 177 19.39 28.25 8.17
N SER A 178 19.74 27.44 7.16
CA SER A 178 21.04 26.72 7.08
C SER A 178 21.82 26.94 5.77
N MET A 179 21.58 28.05 5.08
CA MET A 179 21.82 28.27 3.64
C MET A 179 23.28 28.29 3.09
N ALA A 180 24.30 27.83 3.81
CA ALA A 180 25.65 27.72 3.24
C ALA A 180 26.35 26.37 3.54
N GLY A 181 26.17 25.82 4.75
CA GLY A 181 26.72 24.51 5.09
C GLY A 181 25.89 23.33 4.55
N ASP A 182 24.57 23.54 4.36
CA ASP A 182 23.66 22.48 3.92
C ASP A 182 23.70 22.24 2.40
N HIS A 183 23.99 23.26 1.59
CA HIS A 183 24.00 23.11 0.13
C HIS A 183 25.16 22.22 -0.33
N ASP A 184 26.37 22.45 0.20
CA ASP A 184 27.53 21.62 -0.09
C ASP A 184 27.36 20.18 0.44
N ALA A 185 26.74 20.02 1.61
CA ALA A 185 26.41 18.70 2.16
C ALA A 185 25.40 17.95 1.28
N MET A 186 24.35 18.63 0.83
CA MET A 186 23.34 18.09 -0.09
C MET A 186 23.95 17.70 -1.44
N LEU A 187 24.83 18.53 -2.00
CA LEU A 187 25.55 18.21 -3.24
C LEU A 187 26.47 17.00 -3.05
N SER A 188 27.14 16.89 -1.90
CA SER A 188 27.94 15.71 -1.54
C SER A 188 27.07 14.44 -1.50
N ASP A 189 25.91 14.49 -0.84
CA ASP A 189 24.98 13.36 -0.76
C ASP A 189 24.46 12.96 -2.14
N PHE A 190 24.13 13.93 -3.00
CA PHE A 190 23.73 13.69 -4.38
C PHE A 190 24.85 13.02 -5.20
N ASN A 191 26.09 13.49 -5.07
CA ASN A 191 27.24 12.91 -5.74
C ASN A 191 27.53 11.48 -5.26
N LEU A 192 27.37 11.21 -3.96
CA LEU A 192 27.49 9.86 -3.40
C LEU A 192 26.41 8.93 -3.98
N LEU A 193 25.15 9.38 -4.04
CA LEU A 193 24.06 8.64 -4.67
C LEU A 193 24.37 8.32 -6.14
N ARG A 194 24.86 9.30 -6.90
CA ARG A 194 25.25 9.13 -8.30
C ARG A 194 26.38 8.11 -8.47
N ALA A 195 27.40 8.15 -7.61
CA ALA A 195 28.50 7.19 -7.63
C ALA A 195 28.03 5.76 -7.32
N LEU A 196 27.13 5.59 -6.35
CA LEU A 196 26.52 4.29 -6.03
C LEU A 196 25.74 3.72 -7.23
N ILE A 197 24.91 4.54 -7.89
CA ILE A 197 24.11 4.10 -9.03
C ILE A 197 25.02 3.72 -10.23
N ALA A 198 26.08 4.50 -10.47
CA ALA A 198 27.07 4.16 -11.51
C ALA A 198 27.73 2.81 -11.24
N HIS A 199 28.12 2.55 -9.98
CA HIS A 199 28.69 1.26 -9.58
C HIS A 199 27.69 0.09 -9.73
N GLU A 200 26.43 0.30 -9.36
CA GLU A 200 25.36 -0.70 -9.55
C GLU A 200 25.08 -0.98 -11.04
N ARG A 201 25.21 0.03 -11.92
CA ARG A 201 25.07 -0.13 -13.38
C ARG A 201 26.16 -1.02 -13.97
N GLU A 202 27.39 -0.88 -13.48
CA GLU A 202 28.53 -1.74 -13.88
C GLU A 202 28.38 -3.17 -13.37
N GLN A 203 27.80 -3.34 -12.18
CA GLN A 203 27.56 -4.65 -11.55
C GLN A 203 26.12 -5.12 -11.71
N ARG A 204 25.50 -4.93 -12.88
CA ARG A 204 24.13 -5.40 -13.13
C ARG A 204 24.03 -6.92 -12.94
N LEU A 205 23.49 -7.31 -11.79
CA LEU A 205 23.22 -8.71 -11.46
C LEU A 205 21.99 -9.18 -12.24
N SER A 206 22.08 -10.38 -12.81
CA SER A 206 20.93 -11.10 -13.33
C SER A 206 20.05 -11.58 -12.16
N PHE A 207 18.75 -11.74 -12.41
CA PHE A 207 17.82 -12.33 -11.43
C PHE A 207 18.33 -13.68 -10.91
N LEU A 208 18.98 -14.49 -11.75
CA LEU A 208 19.50 -15.79 -11.35
C LEU A 208 20.74 -15.71 -10.45
N ASP A 209 21.44 -14.57 -10.40
CA ASP A 209 22.65 -14.40 -9.60
C ASP A 209 22.35 -14.37 -8.10
N MET A 210 21.10 -14.08 -7.71
CA MET A 210 20.66 -14.15 -6.32
C MET A 210 20.79 -15.57 -5.72
N PHE A 211 20.76 -16.59 -6.57
CA PHE A 211 20.89 -17.99 -6.16
C PHE A 211 22.33 -18.51 -6.23
N LYS A 212 23.22 -17.81 -6.94
CA LYS A 212 24.61 -18.25 -7.16
C LYS A 212 25.53 -17.91 -5.99
N SER A 213 25.36 -16.74 -5.38
CA SER A 213 26.18 -16.31 -4.24
C SER A 213 25.63 -16.85 -2.92
N PRO A 214 26.45 -17.51 -2.06
CA PRO A 214 26.00 -18.00 -0.75
C PRO A 214 25.41 -16.90 0.16
N SER A 215 25.95 -15.68 0.07
CA SER A 215 25.46 -14.52 0.83
C SER A 215 24.07 -14.08 0.35
N MET A 216 23.88 -13.97 -0.98
CA MET A 216 22.59 -13.62 -1.58
C MET A 216 21.53 -14.69 -1.32
N ARG A 217 21.89 -15.98 -1.41
CA ARG A 217 20.98 -17.09 -1.11
C ARG A 217 20.47 -17.04 0.33
N LYS A 218 21.34 -16.72 1.30
CA LYS A 218 20.93 -16.54 2.70
C LYS A 218 19.94 -15.38 2.84
N ARG A 219 20.20 -14.24 2.19
CA ARG A 219 19.28 -13.08 2.21
C ARG A 219 17.94 -13.40 1.55
N CYS A 220 17.96 -14.09 0.41
CA CYS A 220 16.77 -14.54 -0.30
C CYS A 220 15.93 -15.49 0.57
N LEU A 221 16.57 -16.47 1.23
CA LEU A 221 15.89 -17.40 2.14
C LEU A 221 15.26 -16.67 3.33
N ILE A 222 15.98 -15.74 3.97
CA ILE A 222 15.42 -14.96 5.09
C ILE A 222 14.22 -14.13 4.61
N GLY A 223 14.33 -13.44 3.48
CA GLY A 223 13.23 -12.67 2.90
C GLY A 223 12.01 -13.55 2.59
N PHE A 224 12.23 -14.72 1.98
CA PHE A 224 11.17 -15.69 1.73
C PHE A 224 10.50 -16.18 3.02
N LEU A 225 11.29 -16.57 4.03
CA LEU A 225 10.75 -17.08 5.30
C LEU A 225 9.97 -16.02 6.07
N VAL A 226 10.42 -14.77 6.07
CA VAL A 226 9.70 -13.64 6.69
C VAL A 226 8.37 -13.40 5.99
N LEU A 227 8.35 -13.37 4.66
CA LEU A 227 7.11 -13.20 3.89
C LEU A 227 6.17 -14.40 4.06
N PHE A 228 6.72 -15.62 4.06
CA PHE A 228 5.95 -16.84 4.31
C PHE A 228 5.33 -16.84 5.71
N ALA A 229 6.10 -16.50 6.75
CA ALA A 229 5.59 -16.39 8.11
C ALA A 229 4.50 -15.31 8.23
N CYS A 230 4.70 -14.16 7.58
CA CYS A 230 3.73 -13.07 7.55
C CYS A 230 2.40 -13.52 6.92
N GLN A 231 2.44 -14.15 5.74
CA GLN A 231 1.24 -14.66 5.07
C GLN A 231 0.63 -15.87 5.80
N GLY A 232 1.46 -16.70 6.43
CA GLY A 232 1.07 -17.87 7.21
C GLY A 232 0.25 -17.56 8.46
N THR A 233 0.22 -16.30 8.90
CA THR A 233 -0.71 -15.84 9.96
C THR A 233 -2.19 -15.92 9.56
N ALA A 234 -2.48 -16.17 8.27
CA ALA A 234 -3.82 -16.22 7.70
C ALA A 234 -4.64 -14.92 7.88
N THR A 235 -3.97 -13.78 8.11
CA THR A 235 -4.62 -12.48 8.29
C THR A 235 -5.51 -12.12 7.09
N LEU A 236 -5.07 -12.41 5.86
CA LEU A 236 -5.88 -12.18 4.66
C LEU A 236 -7.10 -13.10 4.56
N VAL A 237 -7.05 -14.31 5.12
CA VAL A 237 -8.19 -15.22 5.16
C VAL A 237 -9.26 -14.64 6.08
N ILE A 238 -8.88 -14.20 7.28
CA ILE A 238 -9.79 -13.53 8.22
C ILE A 238 -10.35 -12.25 7.58
N ASN A 239 -9.50 -11.46 6.92
CA ASN A 239 -9.94 -10.26 6.24
C ASN A 239 -11.00 -10.55 5.17
N ASN A 240 -10.79 -11.55 4.31
CA ASN A 240 -11.65 -11.77 3.14
C ASN A 240 -12.91 -12.62 3.44
N TYR A 241 -12.84 -13.50 4.44
CA TYR A 241 -13.94 -14.43 4.79
C TYR A 241 -14.56 -14.16 6.17
N GLY A 242 -14.15 -13.08 6.84
CA GLY A 242 -14.60 -12.75 8.18
C GLY A 242 -16.12 -12.77 8.37
N PRO A 243 -16.92 -12.08 7.54
CA PRO A 243 -18.38 -12.15 7.63
C PRO A 243 -18.95 -13.57 7.50
N SER A 244 -18.45 -14.39 6.56
CA SER A 244 -18.84 -15.80 6.42
C SER A 244 -18.47 -16.65 7.65
N LEU A 245 -17.32 -16.36 8.27
CA LEU A 245 -16.90 -17.03 9.51
C LEU A 245 -17.82 -16.66 10.66
N TYR A 246 -18.13 -15.38 10.84
CA TYR A 246 -19.05 -14.90 11.88
C TYR A 246 -20.48 -15.40 11.65
N LYS A 247 -20.93 -15.51 10.40
CA LYS A 247 -22.21 -16.14 10.04
C LYS A 247 -22.27 -17.59 10.51
N SER A 248 -21.19 -18.35 10.32
CA SER A 248 -21.09 -19.75 10.77
C SER A 248 -21.15 -19.91 12.29
N LEU A 249 -20.80 -18.84 13.04
CA LEU A 249 -20.92 -18.78 14.50
C LEU A 249 -22.32 -18.35 14.98
N GLY A 250 -23.25 -18.03 14.06
CA GLY A 250 -24.63 -17.67 14.38
C GLY A 250 -24.87 -16.18 14.61
N PHE A 251 -23.93 -15.30 14.27
CA PHE A 251 -24.14 -13.85 14.33
C PHE A 251 -25.08 -13.37 13.21
N ASP A 252 -25.89 -12.36 13.47
CA ASP A 252 -26.69 -11.67 12.46
C ASP A 252 -25.81 -10.83 11.51
N THR A 253 -26.32 -10.46 10.35
CA THR A 253 -25.55 -9.74 9.31
C THR A 253 -24.95 -8.42 9.81
N VAL A 254 -25.67 -7.65 10.62
CA VAL A 254 -25.16 -6.38 11.13
C VAL A 254 -24.00 -6.64 12.08
N SER A 255 -24.16 -7.60 13.00
CA SER A 255 -23.07 -8.02 13.90
C SER A 255 -21.85 -8.53 13.13
N GLN A 256 -22.04 -9.34 12.08
CA GLN A 256 -20.93 -9.83 11.24
C GLN A 256 -20.11 -8.66 10.66
N LEU A 257 -20.78 -7.66 10.07
CA LEU A 257 -20.12 -6.51 9.44
C LEU A 257 -19.50 -5.55 10.47
N VAL A 258 -20.15 -5.35 11.62
CA VAL A 258 -19.64 -4.50 12.72
C VAL A 258 -18.40 -5.12 13.36
N ILE A 259 -18.43 -6.42 13.66
CA ILE A 259 -17.28 -7.13 14.25
C ILE A 259 -16.09 -7.08 13.27
N GLN A 260 -16.34 -7.31 11.98
CA GLN A 260 -15.31 -7.18 10.95
C GLN A 260 -14.71 -5.77 10.91
N GLY A 261 -15.56 -4.74 10.88
CA GLY A 261 -15.12 -3.34 10.86
C GLY A 261 -14.34 -2.95 12.10
N ALA A 262 -14.78 -3.39 13.28
CA ALA A 262 -14.09 -3.15 14.54
C ALA A 262 -12.71 -3.81 14.56
N TRP A 263 -12.60 -5.08 14.18
CA TRP A 263 -11.33 -5.81 14.10
C TRP A 263 -10.34 -5.12 13.16
N ILE A 264 -10.79 -4.78 11.94
CA ILE A 264 -9.95 -4.07 10.95
C ILE A 264 -9.50 -2.70 11.46
N THR A 265 -10.35 -1.97 12.17
CA THR A 265 -10.05 -0.60 12.66
C THR A 265 -8.91 -0.57 13.69
N VAL A 266 -8.63 -1.70 14.35
CA VAL A 266 -7.46 -1.83 15.23
C VAL A 266 -6.15 -1.83 14.42
N CYS A 267 -6.16 -2.33 13.19
CA CYS A 267 -4.96 -2.48 12.35
C CYS A 267 -4.25 -1.15 12.00
N PRO A 268 -4.97 -0.07 11.55
CA PRO A 268 -4.35 1.24 11.33
C PRO A 268 -3.66 1.79 12.58
N VAL A 269 -4.29 1.63 13.75
CA VAL A 269 -3.75 2.12 15.03
C VAL A 269 -2.47 1.36 15.38
N GLY A 270 -2.48 0.04 15.26
CA GLY A 270 -1.29 -0.78 15.48
C GLY A 270 -0.16 -0.44 14.51
N ASN A 271 -0.47 -0.23 13.23
CA ASN A 271 0.52 0.18 12.22
C ASN A 271 1.10 1.57 12.51
N PHE A 272 0.28 2.49 13.01
CA PHE A 272 0.73 3.84 13.37
C PHE A 272 1.67 3.82 14.58
N ILE A 273 1.34 3.02 15.60
CA ILE A 273 2.26 2.80 16.73
C ILE A 273 3.57 2.17 16.26
N ASN A 274 3.50 1.16 15.39
CA ASN A 274 4.68 0.52 14.81
C ASN A 274 5.56 1.51 14.02
N SER A 275 4.97 2.41 13.22
CA SER A 275 5.74 3.39 12.43
C SER A 275 6.49 4.40 13.30
N LEU A 276 6.01 4.67 14.53
CA LEU A 276 6.72 5.52 15.50
C LEU A 276 7.87 4.80 16.23
N ILE A 277 7.78 3.47 16.35
CA ILE A 277 8.70 2.66 17.14
C ILE A 277 9.83 2.07 16.27
N VAL A 278 9.56 1.76 15.01
CA VAL A 278 10.47 1.02 14.12
C VAL A 278 11.85 1.66 13.96
N ASP A 279 11.91 2.99 13.98
CA ASP A 279 13.18 3.72 13.85
C ASP A 279 13.97 3.80 15.18
N ARG A 280 13.33 3.47 16.31
CA ARG A 280 13.95 3.52 17.65
C ARG A 280 14.44 2.15 18.14
N VAL A 281 13.70 1.09 17.85
CA VAL A 281 13.96 -0.25 18.40
C VAL A 281 14.85 -1.09 17.49
N GLY A 282 15.04 -0.69 16.24
CA GLY A 282 15.77 -1.50 15.25
C GLY A 282 14.88 -2.61 14.68
N ARG A 283 15.35 -3.27 13.60
CA ARG A 283 14.57 -4.23 12.78
C ARG A 283 15.09 -5.67 12.88
N THR A 284 15.93 -5.94 13.88
CA THR A 284 16.68 -7.20 14.08
C THR A 284 16.20 -7.93 15.31
#